data_AF-K3XCC1-F1
#
_entry.id   AF-K3XCC1-F1
#
_cell.length_a   1.000
_cell.length_b   1.000
_cell.length_c   1.000
_cell.angle_alpha   90.00
_cell.angle_beta   90.00
_cell.angle_gamma   90.00
#
_symmetry.space_group_name_H-M   'P 1'
#
loop_
_entity.id
_entity.type
_entity.pdbx_description
1 polymer ?
#
loop_
_entity_poly.entity_id
_entity_poly.type
_entity_poly.pdbx_seq_one_letter_code
_entity_poly.pdbx_strand_id
1 'polypeptide(L)'
;MVYYPPPNWNYETGAGRGHVVEWLFSVARGDIVHETYADVVIVPRPDSPVIQVPSWVEHPNWSMGDFLSKFRSSCNPIVCDEDSPVLLRGLTVRSADSGDTPSAKSQALFRVSLSVSHGVLTFADKRCITRLFDSSIATSQRRFEFEADVGCINVVLAATSYTGDPNFSGSDTLSVEVVNVETTLSDQVAVPLTVIEINDAPYLVSSEFYDCDEDIPLIIQNIRVVDPDLPVSGTITIGIRAAFGSLALLHPSGVTVTPKSSAAAGFVMQGTLQSINTALASLVYTSGNDWNSVDSTFNSESDGFDTITFQLSDSQSFNSSMTSIRYMYVRPRADPVVISVPQNLPTSNHTDERQGSIHGDEDAWIQVHDLSFASVDDMAKITLQVSLSATSGVLELFTTSGITFLDETRNKRKLFTFKGTFANVNRSVSALRYLPDPNFYGVDQIAITATTVDEYTREESQETTATILVRIDAVNDPPVWDASSADNVVVEPKSPTLIRGVHFEDVDITDAKPGYIALEGSLDHLNFVLHDMVFEFEDIEATQQVFLDLNDIGLTLTVDDRGTFGIGGPR
;
A
#
# COMPACT_ATOMS: atom_id res chain seq x y z
N MET A 1 38.61 69.32 53.73
CA MET A 1 39.30 68.03 53.57
C MET A 1 38.25 67.00 53.20
N VAL A 2 38.42 66.27 52.10
CA VAL A 2 37.52 65.17 51.73
C VAL A 2 38.31 63.89 51.94
N TYR A 3 37.79 62.98 52.76
CA TYR A 3 38.41 61.69 52.99
C TYR A 3 37.61 60.61 52.27
N TYR A 4 38.34 59.82 51.50
CA TYR A 4 37.81 58.62 50.86
C TYR A 4 38.37 57.43 51.61
N PRO A 5 37.55 56.69 52.37
CA PRO A 5 38.01 55.44 52.97
C PRO A 5 38.43 54.46 51.86
N PRO A 6 39.39 53.56 52.13
CA PRO A 6 39.68 52.44 51.25
C PRO A 6 38.40 51.68 50.84
N PRO A 7 38.33 51.18 49.60
CA PRO A 7 37.24 50.30 49.17
C PRO A 7 37.09 49.10 50.11
N ASN A 8 35.85 48.73 50.41
CA ASN A 8 35.45 47.52 51.16
C ASN A 8 36.12 47.40 52.54
N TRP A 9 36.31 48.55 53.18
CA TRP A 9 36.81 48.62 54.55
C TRP A 9 35.71 48.35 55.59
N ASN A 10 34.74 47.51 55.21
CA ASN A 10 33.62 46.99 56.01
C ASN A 10 33.93 45.60 56.62
N TYR A 11 35.15 45.09 56.43
CA TYR A 11 35.47 43.67 56.58
C TYR A 11 35.69 43.15 58.02
N GLU A 12 36.02 43.99 59.01
CA GLU A 12 36.57 43.46 60.29
C GLU A 12 35.68 43.59 61.53
N THR A 13 34.57 44.32 61.50
CA THR A 13 33.65 44.38 62.65
C THR A 13 32.20 44.22 62.23
N GLY A 14 31.57 43.12 62.64
CA GLY A 14 30.22 42.71 62.23
C GLY A 14 29.14 43.81 62.28
N ALA A 15 28.04 43.53 61.58
CA ALA A 15 26.91 44.41 61.31
C ALA A 15 26.67 45.48 62.40
N GLY A 16 26.89 46.74 62.03
CA GLY A 16 26.52 47.92 62.84
C GLY A 16 27.63 48.55 63.68
N ARG A 17 28.85 48.00 63.72
CA ARG A 17 30.00 48.70 64.33
C ARG A 17 30.84 49.32 63.21
N GLY A 18 30.80 50.65 63.11
CA GLY A 18 31.65 51.38 62.18
C GLY A 18 33.12 51.29 62.57
N HIS A 19 34.00 51.33 61.57
CA HIS A 19 35.43 51.48 61.81
C HIS A 19 35.71 52.90 62.31
N VAL A 20 36.41 53.02 63.44
CA VAL A 20 36.81 54.32 63.98
C VAL A 20 38.24 54.61 63.51
N VAL A 21 38.41 55.65 62.71
CA VAL A 21 39.73 56.18 62.35
C VAL A 21 39.96 57.43 63.17
N GLU A 22 41.02 57.43 63.97
CA GLU A 22 41.40 58.58 64.78
C GLU A 22 42.25 59.53 63.93
N TRP A 23 41.82 60.80 63.82
CA TRP A 23 42.55 61.83 63.07
C TRP A 23 43.26 62.77 64.02
N LEU A 24 44.57 62.93 63.84
CA LEU A 24 45.38 63.92 64.54
C LEU A 24 45.41 65.25 63.76
N PHE A 25 44.87 66.30 64.36
CA PHE A 25 45.00 67.67 63.87
C PHE A 25 46.09 68.37 64.68
N SER A 26 47.17 68.75 64.00
CA SER A 26 48.30 69.47 64.59
C SER A 26 48.39 70.87 63.98
N VAL A 27 48.34 71.91 64.82
CA VAL A 27 48.48 73.31 64.40
C VAL A 27 49.70 73.93 65.07
N ALA A 28 50.61 74.47 64.27
CA ALA A 28 51.84 75.07 64.75
C ALA A 28 51.93 76.57 64.41
N ARG A 29 52.43 77.39 65.34
CA ARG A 29 52.83 78.78 65.08
C ARG A 29 54.12 79.10 65.83
N GLY A 30 55.24 79.18 65.11
CA GLY A 30 56.57 79.19 65.71
C GLY A 30 56.89 77.83 66.33
N ASP A 31 57.43 77.81 67.55
CA ASP A 31 57.80 76.58 68.27
C ASP A 31 56.64 75.95 69.07
N ILE A 32 55.44 76.54 69.02
CA ILE A 32 54.27 76.04 69.73
C ILE A 32 53.42 75.21 68.77
N VAL A 33 53.25 73.93 69.11
CA VAL A 33 52.38 72.98 68.43
C VAL A 33 51.23 72.60 69.35
N HIS A 34 50.00 72.62 68.85
CA HIS A 34 48.84 72.10 69.55
C HIS A 34 48.19 70.98 68.73
N GLU A 35 47.90 69.87 69.39
CA GLU A 35 47.33 68.67 68.80
C GLU A 35 45.97 68.35 69.41
N THR A 36 45.02 67.97 68.56
CA THR A 36 43.70 67.46 68.95
C THR A 36 43.34 66.27 68.08
N TYR A 37 42.57 65.34 68.64
CA TYR A 37 42.08 64.17 67.93
C TYR A 37 40.61 64.34 67.54
N ALA A 38 40.19 63.72 66.44
CA ALA A 38 38.78 63.51 66.13
C ALA A 38 38.55 62.11 65.59
N ASP A 39 37.50 61.45 66.07
CA ASP A 39 37.08 60.14 65.60
C ASP A 39 36.22 60.27 64.36
N VAL A 40 36.62 59.60 63.28
CA VAL A 40 35.80 59.42 62.08
C VAL A 40 35.23 58.01 62.10
N VAL A 41 33.92 57.90 62.30
CA VAL A 41 33.20 56.64 62.23
C VAL A 41 32.82 56.35 60.78
N ILE A 42 33.43 55.32 60.21
CA ILE A 42 33.12 54.81 58.87
C ILE A 42 32.00 53.78 59.02
N VAL A 43 30.81 54.14 58.58
CA VAL A 43 29.66 53.23 58.60
C VAL A 43 29.80 52.26 57.43
N PRO A 44 29.83 50.94 57.67
CA PRO A 44 29.89 49.96 56.59
C PRO A 44 28.64 50.08 55.72
N ARG A 45 28.83 50.02 54.41
CA ARG A 45 27.75 49.90 53.44
C ARG A 45 27.86 48.53 52.79
N PRO A 46 26.73 47.83 52.57
CA PRO A 46 26.75 46.61 51.78
C PRO A 46 27.14 46.91 50.35
N ASP A 47 27.87 45.98 49.76
CA ASP A 47 28.33 46.01 48.39
C ASP A 47 27.44 45.12 47.52
N SER A 48 27.26 45.49 46.25
CA SER A 48 26.53 44.63 45.32
C SER A 48 27.29 43.31 45.12
N PRO A 49 26.60 42.17 44.96
CA PRO A 49 27.25 40.99 44.40
C PRO A 49 27.79 41.31 43.01
N VAL A 50 28.77 40.54 42.54
CA VAL A 50 29.29 40.64 41.17
C VAL A 50 29.27 39.27 40.51
N ILE A 51 28.59 39.19 39.36
CA ILE A 51 28.55 38.02 38.50
C ILE A 51 29.75 38.06 37.55
N GLN A 52 30.74 37.20 37.77
CA GLN A 52 31.88 37.04 36.88
C GLN A 52 31.55 36.11 35.72
N VAL A 53 31.97 36.48 34.52
CA VAL A 53 31.83 35.65 33.32
C VAL A 53 33.22 35.40 32.70
N PRO A 54 33.45 34.27 32.01
CA PRO A 54 34.79 33.82 31.59
C PRO A 54 35.52 34.77 30.63
N SER A 55 34.79 35.59 29.88
CA SER A 55 35.31 36.39 28.76
C SER A 55 34.64 37.75 28.68
N TRP A 56 34.48 38.46 29.80
CA TRP A 56 34.02 39.85 29.74
C TRP A 56 35.12 40.80 29.23
N VAL A 57 34.69 41.91 28.66
CA VAL A 57 35.55 43.06 28.41
C VAL A 57 35.46 43.99 29.60
N GLU A 58 36.62 44.30 30.18
CA GLU A 58 36.74 45.21 31.33
C GLU A 58 36.91 46.65 30.85
N HIS A 59 36.18 47.56 31.48
CA HIS A 59 36.45 48.98 31.31
C HIS A 59 37.71 49.36 32.12
N PRO A 60 38.65 50.14 31.55
CA PRO A 60 39.93 50.42 32.19
C PRO A 60 39.82 51.27 33.46
N ASN A 61 38.78 52.09 33.58
CA ASN A 61 38.71 53.16 34.58
C ASN A 61 37.53 53.05 35.56
N TRP A 62 36.61 52.11 35.36
CA TRP A 62 35.38 52.02 36.16
C TRP A 62 35.36 50.69 36.91
N SER A 63 34.75 50.68 38.10
CA SER A 63 34.55 49.49 38.91
C SER A 63 33.08 49.09 38.96
N MET A 64 32.81 47.83 39.25
CA MET A 64 31.48 47.34 39.61
C MET A 64 31.05 47.89 40.98
N GLY A 65 29.81 47.60 41.37
CA GLY A 65 29.21 48.04 42.64
C GLY A 65 29.86 47.48 43.92
N ASP A 66 30.90 46.67 43.77
CA ASP A 66 31.71 46.13 44.86
C ASP A 66 33.10 46.74 44.95
N PHE A 67 33.42 47.72 44.09
CA PHE A 67 34.67 48.48 44.05
C PHE A 67 35.98 47.65 43.95
N LEU A 68 35.88 46.34 43.71
CA LEU A 68 37.00 45.41 43.54
C LEU A 68 37.06 44.86 42.12
N SER A 69 35.90 44.61 41.50
CA SER A 69 35.83 44.18 40.12
C SER A 69 35.88 45.39 39.18
N LYS A 70 36.58 45.26 38.05
CA LYS A 70 36.46 46.24 36.96
C LYS A 70 35.08 46.15 36.34
N PHE A 71 34.59 47.27 35.84
CA PHE A 71 33.27 47.37 35.23
C PHE A 71 33.19 46.47 33.97
N ARG A 72 32.18 45.62 33.94
CA ARG A 72 31.86 44.71 32.83
C ARG A 72 31.20 45.50 31.69
N SER A 73 31.94 45.80 30.61
CA SER A 73 31.39 46.55 29.47
C SER A 73 30.63 45.67 28.48
N SER A 74 31.07 44.43 28.29
CA SER A 74 30.41 43.43 27.43
C SER A 74 30.88 42.02 27.79
N CYS A 75 30.22 40.99 27.23
CA CYS A 75 30.61 39.59 27.37
C CYS A 75 30.74 38.95 25.99
N ASN A 76 31.78 38.14 25.77
CA ASN A 76 31.87 37.34 24.54
C ASN A 76 30.81 36.23 24.52
N PRO A 77 30.32 35.82 23.35
CA PRO A 77 29.33 34.75 23.24
C PRO A 77 29.91 33.40 23.67
N ILE A 78 29.09 32.60 24.33
CA ILE A 78 29.32 31.17 24.51
C ILE A 78 28.81 30.49 23.23
N VAL A 79 29.69 29.73 22.59
CA VAL A 79 29.38 29.03 21.34
C VAL A 79 29.20 27.54 21.64
N CYS A 80 28.14 26.94 21.12
CA CYS A 80 27.83 25.52 21.29
C CYS A 80 27.12 24.96 20.07
N ASP A 81 27.10 23.64 19.98
CA ASP A 81 26.38 22.90 18.94
C ASP A 81 24.94 22.63 19.40
N GLU A 82 23.97 22.60 18.48
CA GLU A 82 22.54 22.46 18.84
C GLU A 82 22.18 21.14 19.54
N ASP A 83 22.91 20.06 19.23
CA ASP A 83 22.63 18.72 19.76
C ASP A 83 23.46 18.32 20.99
N SER A 84 24.37 19.19 21.44
CA SER A 84 25.32 18.85 22.50
C SER A 84 25.25 19.82 23.69
N PRO A 85 25.12 19.31 24.93
CA PRO A 85 25.15 20.16 26.11
C PRO A 85 26.50 20.87 26.26
N VAL A 86 26.49 22.19 26.43
CA VAL A 86 27.68 23.01 26.72
C VAL A 86 27.71 23.39 28.20
N LEU A 87 28.86 23.22 28.86
CA LEU A 87 29.05 23.68 30.25
C LEU A 87 29.24 25.20 30.29
N LEU A 88 28.53 25.88 31.20
CA LEU A 88 28.62 27.33 31.43
C LEU A 88 29.87 27.69 32.26
N ARG A 89 31.05 27.30 31.76
CA ARG A 89 32.32 27.46 32.48
C ARG A 89 32.64 28.92 32.76
N GLY A 90 33.17 29.19 33.96
CA GLY A 90 33.64 30.52 34.36
C GLY A 90 32.55 31.53 34.74
N LEU A 91 31.29 31.11 34.80
CA LEU A 91 30.23 31.87 35.46
C LEU A 91 30.37 31.68 36.98
N THR A 92 30.75 32.74 37.70
CA THR A 92 30.89 32.71 39.16
C THR A 92 30.26 33.95 39.79
N VAL A 93 29.98 33.88 41.07
CA VAL A 93 29.51 35.00 41.88
C VAL A 93 30.56 35.30 42.92
N ARG A 94 30.79 36.60 43.14
CA ARG A 94 31.58 37.10 44.26
C ARG A 94 30.74 38.08 45.06
N SER A 95 30.94 38.09 46.38
CA SER A 95 30.44 39.13 47.26
C SER A 95 31.61 39.65 48.11
N ALA A 96 31.75 40.96 48.22
CA ALA A 96 32.74 41.58 49.12
C ALA A 96 32.33 41.47 50.60
N ASP A 97 31.01 41.35 50.86
CA ASP A 97 30.44 41.27 52.21
C ASP A 97 30.49 39.85 52.80
N SER A 98 30.64 38.82 51.97
CA SER A 98 30.78 37.43 52.42
C SER A 98 32.22 37.17 52.87
N GLY A 99 32.46 37.03 54.17
CA GLY A 99 33.81 36.80 54.70
C GLY A 99 34.24 35.33 54.67
N ASP A 100 35.53 35.10 54.40
CA ASP A 100 36.21 33.79 54.36
C ASP A 100 36.44 33.12 55.73
N THR A 101 35.88 33.61 56.85
CA THR A 101 36.17 33.04 58.18
C THR A 101 35.00 32.28 58.81
N PRO A 102 35.25 31.10 59.44
CA PRO A 102 34.23 30.10 59.73
C PRO A 102 33.45 30.35 61.03
N SER A 103 33.51 31.55 61.61
CA SER A 103 33.02 31.77 62.98
C SER A 103 32.16 33.02 63.05
N ALA A 104 30.85 32.77 62.98
CA ALA A 104 29.73 33.70 63.10
C ALA A 104 29.51 34.65 61.91
N LYS A 105 29.01 34.12 60.79
CA LYS A 105 28.24 34.90 59.83
C LYS A 105 27.00 34.10 59.46
N SER A 106 25.81 34.71 59.56
CA SER A 106 24.69 34.31 58.70
C SER A 106 25.27 34.32 57.29
N GLN A 107 25.44 33.14 56.67
CA GLN A 107 25.94 33.10 55.30
C GLN A 107 24.94 33.89 54.47
N ALA A 108 25.36 35.06 54.00
CA ALA A 108 24.50 35.94 53.22
C ALA A 108 23.93 35.11 52.06
N LEU A 109 22.61 35.00 52.03
CA LEU A 109 21.92 34.26 50.99
C LEU A 109 21.72 35.19 49.79
N PHE A 110 22.01 34.65 48.62
CA PHE A 110 21.74 35.34 47.37
C PHE A 110 20.71 34.55 46.59
N ARG A 111 19.70 35.26 46.09
CA ARG A 111 18.76 34.73 45.12
C ARG A 111 19.39 34.84 43.74
N VAL A 112 19.52 33.70 43.07
CA VAL A 112 20.04 33.58 41.71
C VAL A 112 18.90 33.19 40.79
N SER A 113 18.71 33.98 39.74
CA SER A 113 17.77 33.71 38.66
C SER A 113 18.55 33.52 37.36
N LEU A 114 18.39 32.37 36.70
CA LEU A 114 18.93 32.11 35.37
C LEU A 114 17.78 31.84 34.39
N SER A 115 17.85 32.38 33.18
CA SER A 115 16.87 32.08 32.13
C SER A 115 17.42 32.15 30.71
N VAL A 116 16.89 31.30 29.83
CA VAL A 116 17.16 31.24 28.38
C VAL A 116 15.86 31.20 27.58
N SER A 117 15.90 31.59 26.30
CA SER A 117 14.72 31.64 25.44
C SER A 117 14.58 30.42 24.52
N HIS A 118 15.68 29.76 24.13
CA HIS A 118 15.70 28.71 23.11
C HIS A 118 16.52 27.45 23.52
N GLY A 119 16.34 27.01 24.75
CA GLY A 119 16.97 25.78 25.24
C GLY A 119 16.62 25.48 26.68
N VAL A 120 17.34 24.55 27.29
CA VAL A 120 17.22 24.22 28.71
C VAL A 120 18.56 24.30 29.41
N LEU A 121 18.53 24.84 30.63
CA LEU A 121 19.63 24.76 31.58
C LEU A 121 19.50 23.44 32.33
N THR A 122 20.60 22.80 32.69
CA THR A 122 20.61 21.58 33.51
C THR A 122 21.58 21.74 34.67
N PHE A 123 21.11 21.53 35.90
CA PHE A 123 21.96 21.59 37.11
C PHE A 123 22.33 20.18 37.56
N ALA A 124 23.63 19.84 37.51
CA ALA A 124 24.11 18.53 37.92
C ALA A 124 24.29 18.38 39.45
N ASP A 125 24.65 19.45 40.17
CA ASP A 125 24.72 19.44 41.65
C ASP A 125 23.77 20.48 42.25
N LYS A 126 22.79 20.02 43.02
CA LYS A 126 21.77 20.86 43.68
C LYS A 126 21.85 20.77 45.21
N ARG A 127 22.80 19.99 45.76
CA ARG A 127 22.75 19.51 47.16
C ARG A 127 22.99 20.59 48.20
N CYS A 128 23.75 21.63 47.84
CA CYS A 128 24.07 22.73 48.74
C CYS A 128 23.06 23.88 48.69
N ILE A 129 22.06 23.82 47.80
CA ILE A 129 21.07 24.90 47.61
C ILE A 129 20.18 25.00 48.86
N THR A 130 20.09 26.21 49.43
CA THR A 130 19.29 26.48 50.64
C THR A 130 17.79 26.47 50.33
N ARG A 131 17.38 27.04 49.19
CA ARG A 131 15.98 27.06 48.75
C ARG A 131 15.88 27.06 47.23
N LEU A 132 15.04 26.19 46.69
CA LEU A 132 14.68 26.17 45.27
C LEU A 132 13.25 26.70 45.11
N PHE A 133 13.03 27.64 44.18
CA PHE A 133 11.73 28.29 43.99
C PHE A 133 10.84 27.59 42.96
N ASP A 134 11.42 26.76 42.10
CA ASP A 134 10.68 25.91 41.18
C ASP A 134 10.58 24.49 41.77
N SER A 135 9.34 24.05 42.05
CA SER A 135 9.04 22.75 42.66
C SER A 135 9.10 21.58 41.67
N SER A 136 9.33 21.85 40.38
CA SER A 136 9.51 20.75 39.42
C SER A 136 10.83 20.04 39.74
N ILE A 137 10.76 18.74 39.98
CA ILE A 137 11.94 17.87 40.19
C ILE A 137 12.79 17.78 38.90
N ALA A 138 12.38 18.44 37.81
CA ALA A 138 13.06 18.37 36.53
C ALA A 138 14.52 18.80 36.66
N THR A 139 15.41 17.97 36.12
CA THR A 139 16.84 18.25 36.06
C THR A 139 17.17 19.39 35.11
N SER A 140 16.27 19.67 34.15
CA SER A 140 16.49 20.63 33.06
C SER A 140 15.29 21.56 32.86
N GLN A 141 15.52 22.88 32.78
CA GLN A 141 14.46 23.91 32.66
C GLN A 141 14.96 25.16 31.93
N ARG A 142 14.05 25.95 31.34
CA ARG A 142 14.36 27.27 30.72
C ARG A 142 14.70 28.35 31.73
N ARG A 143 14.14 28.27 32.94
CA ARG A 143 14.37 29.22 34.03
C ARG A 143 14.62 28.46 35.33
N PHE A 144 15.62 28.89 36.08
CA PHE A 144 15.87 28.46 37.44
C PHE A 144 15.92 29.65 38.37
N GLU A 145 15.42 29.46 39.59
CA GLU A 145 15.48 30.44 40.66
C GLU A 145 15.77 29.72 41.99
N PHE A 146 16.86 30.09 42.65
CA PHE A 146 17.29 29.46 43.91
C PHE A 146 17.99 30.45 44.84
N GLU A 147 18.01 30.15 46.14
CA GLU A 147 18.78 30.87 47.15
C GLU A 147 19.87 29.97 47.74
N ALA A 148 21.10 30.47 47.80
CA ALA A 148 22.24 29.79 48.43
C ALA A 148 23.34 30.81 48.81
N ASP A 149 24.36 30.36 49.53
CA ASP A 149 25.58 31.14 49.77
C ASP A 149 26.49 31.15 48.52
N VAL A 150 27.45 32.08 48.46
CA VAL A 150 28.36 32.26 47.32
C VAL A 150 29.16 30.99 46.99
N GLY A 151 29.58 30.24 48.00
CA GLY A 151 30.32 28.99 47.81
C GLY A 151 29.47 27.95 47.10
N CYS A 152 28.24 27.75 47.57
CA CYS A 152 27.30 26.85 46.89
C CYS A 152 26.94 27.32 45.48
N ILE A 153 26.67 28.61 45.29
CA ILE A 153 26.35 29.17 43.96
C ILE A 153 27.44 28.82 42.95
N ASN A 154 28.71 29.00 43.31
CA ASN A 154 29.82 28.69 42.42
C ASN A 154 29.95 27.19 42.10
N VAL A 155 29.57 26.30 43.02
CA VAL A 155 29.50 24.85 42.76
C VAL A 155 28.39 24.53 41.76
N VAL A 156 27.19 25.10 41.96
CA VAL A 156 26.04 24.89 41.07
C VAL A 156 26.32 25.42 39.65
N LEU A 157 26.82 26.66 39.54
CA LEU A 157 27.10 27.30 38.26
C LEU A 157 28.20 26.58 37.47
N ALA A 158 29.26 26.12 38.14
CA ALA A 158 30.33 25.36 37.49
C ALA A 158 29.87 24.03 36.88
N ALA A 159 28.80 23.45 37.42
CA ALA A 159 28.20 22.19 36.97
C ALA A 159 26.92 22.40 36.14
N THR A 160 26.61 23.64 35.78
CA THR A 160 25.45 23.97 34.93
C THR A 160 25.80 23.82 33.47
N SER A 161 24.94 23.16 32.70
CA SER A 161 25.00 23.12 31.24
C SER A 161 23.79 23.76 30.57
N TYR A 162 23.99 24.24 29.35
CA TYR A 162 22.94 24.66 28.42
C TYR A 162 22.85 23.65 27.28
N THR A 163 21.63 23.30 26.88
CA THR A 163 21.31 22.50 25.69
C THR A 163 20.29 23.27 24.87
N GLY A 164 20.53 23.45 23.58
CA GLY A 164 19.58 24.11 22.68
C GLY A 164 18.24 23.36 22.61
N ASP A 165 17.19 24.06 22.18
CA ASP A 165 15.96 23.38 21.78
C ASP A 165 16.24 22.48 20.57
N PRO A 166 15.53 21.34 20.42
CA PRO A 166 15.67 20.52 19.23
C PRO A 166 15.44 21.34 17.94
N ASN A 167 16.35 21.23 16.97
CA ASN A 167 16.36 21.95 15.70
C ASN A 167 16.44 23.49 15.83
N PHE A 168 17.03 24.00 16.92
CA PHE A 168 17.28 25.43 17.09
C PHE A 168 18.75 25.75 16.84
N SER A 169 18.98 26.55 15.81
CA SER A 169 20.26 27.21 15.56
C SER A 169 20.10 28.75 15.58
N GLY A 170 21.19 29.45 15.91
CA GLY A 170 21.23 30.91 15.95
C GLY A 170 21.51 31.48 17.33
N SER A 171 20.98 32.68 17.61
CA SER A 171 21.30 33.43 18.82
C SER A 171 20.29 33.18 19.95
N ASP A 172 20.79 32.82 21.13
CA ASP A 172 20.03 32.81 22.40
C ASP A 172 20.72 33.73 23.41
N THR A 173 20.13 33.94 24.58
CA THR A 173 20.69 34.78 25.64
C THR A 173 20.44 34.17 27.00
N LEU A 174 21.52 33.88 27.72
CA LEU A 174 21.49 33.52 29.13
C LEU A 174 21.40 34.79 29.97
N SER A 175 20.24 35.05 30.55
CA SER A 175 20.05 36.11 31.54
C SER A 175 20.36 35.56 32.93
N VAL A 176 21.26 36.22 33.65
CA VAL A 176 21.65 35.86 35.02
C VAL A 176 21.44 37.08 35.91
N GLU A 177 20.70 36.92 36.99
CA GLU A 177 20.50 37.93 38.02
C GLU A 177 20.86 37.34 39.38
N VAL A 178 21.59 38.10 40.18
CA VAL A 178 21.96 37.74 41.55
C VAL A 178 21.57 38.87 42.47
N VAL A 179 20.72 38.59 43.45
CA VAL A 179 20.19 39.56 44.41
C VAL A 179 20.54 39.11 45.82
N ASN A 180 21.18 39.97 46.61
CA ASN A 180 21.34 39.72 48.05
C ASN A 180 19.97 39.78 48.73
N VAL A 181 19.58 38.70 49.42
CA VAL A 181 18.23 38.54 50.00
C VAL A 181 17.96 39.56 51.11
N GLU A 182 18.99 39.98 51.85
CA GLU A 182 18.85 40.91 52.97
C GLU A 182 18.93 42.37 52.53
N THR A 183 19.87 42.68 51.62
CA THR A 183 20.19 44.07 51.26
C THR A 183 19.50 44.54 49.99
N THR A 184 18.94 43.62 49.19
CA THR A 184 18.32 43.85 47.87
C THR A 184 19.27 44.38 46.79
N LEU A 185 20.56 44.52 47.09
CA LEU A 185 21.57 44.86 46.11
C LEU A 185 21.74 43.72 45.11
N SER A 186 21.87 44.05 43.84
CA SER A 186 21.93 43.06 42.77
C SER A 186 22.97 43.37 41.70
N ASP A 187 23.29 42.34 40.93
CA ASP A 187 23.97 42.43 39.64
C ASP A 187 23.21 41.56 38.63
N GLN A 188 23.20 42.00 37.37
CA GLN A 188 22.55 41.30 36.27
C GLN A 188 23.43 41.32 35.03
N VAL A 189 23.49 40.20 34.33
CA VAL A 189 24.21 40.04 33.06
C VAL A 189 23.40 39.26 32.06
N ALA A 190 23.47 39.70 30.80
CA ALA A 190 23.01 38.94 29.64
C ALA A 190 24.24 38.39 28.91
N VAL A 191 24.43 37.06 28.96
CA VAL A 191 25.51 36.36 28.26
C VAL A 191 24.96 35.86 26.92
N PRO A 192 25.50 36.34 25.78
CA PRO A 192 25.04 35.87 24.48
C PRO A 192 25.43 34.40 24.29
N LEU A 193 24.51 33.62 23.72
CA LEU A 193 24.70 32.24 23.30
C LEU A 193 24.62 32.18 21.78
N THR A 194 25.54 31.46 21.14
CA THR A 194 25.52 31.18 19.71
C THR A 194 25.46 29.68 19.51
N VAL A 195 24.29 29.21 19.06
CA VAL A 195 24.04 27.81 18.76
C VAL A 195 24.35 27.58 17.29
N ILE A 196 25.36 26.75 17.02
CA ILE A 196 25.81 26.37 15.68
C ILE A 196 24.92 25.22 15.19
N GLU A 197 24.42 25.36 13.97
CA GLU A 197 23.68 24.30 13.27
C GLU A 197 24.60 23.09 12.98
N ILE A 198 24.10 21.90 13.27
CA ILE A 198 24.69 20.63 12.84
C ILE A 198 23.67 19.94 11.93
N ASN A 199 24.14 19.43 10.79
CA ASN A 199 23.23 18.77 9.85
C ASN A 199 22.60 17.49 10.43
N ASP A 200 21.28 17.40 10.29
CA ASP A 200 20.38 16.31 10.59
C ASP A 200 19.86 15.66 9.30
N ALA A 201 19.79 14.33 9.27
CA ALA A 201 19.32 13.63 8.09
C ALA A 201 17.82 13.90 7.84
N PRO A 202 17.39 13.99 6.57
CA PRO A 202 15.98 13.97 6.24
C PRO A 202 15.34 12.66 6.73
N TYR A 203 14.14 12.74 7.30
CA TYR A 203 13.40 11.61 7.81
C TYR A 203 11.98 11.51 7.25
N LEU A 204 11.44 10.30 7.26
CA LEU A 204 10.13 9.97 6.70
C LEU A 204 9.07 9.92 7.79
N VAL A 205 8.00 10.69 7.64
CA VAL A 205 6.80 10.60 8.48
C VAL A 205 5.68 9.95 7.66
N SER A 206 5.25 8.77 8.10
CA SER A 206 4.14 8.02 7.51
C SER A 206 3.74 6.84 8.41
N SER A 207 2.66 6.15 8.07
CA SER A 207 2.32 4.85 8.69
C SER A 207 3.41 3.83 8.40
N GLU A 208 3.67 2.90 9.34
CA GLU A 208 4.63 1.80 9.12
C GLU A 208 4.08 0.69 8.23
N PHE A 209 2.76 0.46 8.31
CA PHE A 209 2.03 -0.60 7.63
C PHE A 209 0.95 -0.03 6.72
N TYR A 210 0.80 -0.65 5.56
CA TYR A 210 -0.24 -0.39 4.57
C TYR A 210 -0.87 -1.70 4.13
N ASP A 211 -2.10 -1.62 3.66
CA ASP A 211 -2.83 -2.74 3.09
C ASP A 211 -3.49 -2.33 1.77
N CYS A 212 -3.48 -3.24 0.81
CA CYS A 212 -4.23 -3.12 -0.44
C CYS A 212 -4.72 -4.49 -0.89
N ASP A 213 -5.48 -4.50 -1.97
CA ASP A 213 -5.84 -5.72 -2.67
C ASP A 213 -4.87 -5.91 -3.84
N GLU A 214 -4.55 -7.14 -4.22
CA GLU A 214 -3.75 -7.40 -5.42
C GLU A 214 -4.46 -6.86 -6.68
N ASP A 215 -3.66 -6.57 -7.70
CA ASP A 215 -4.08 -6.05 -9.01
C ASP A 215 -4.83 -4.71 -9.00
N ILE A 216 -4.93 -4.08 -7.83
CA ILE A 216 -5.55 -2.78 -7.64
C ILE A 216 -4.49 -1.77 -7.19
N PRO A 217 -4.21 -0.74 -8.00
CA PRO A 217 -3.26 0.30 -7.61
C PRO A 217 -3.72 1.03 -6.33
N LEU A 218 -2.85 1.06 -5.32
CA LEU A 218 -3.01 1.80 -4.09
C LEU A 218 -2.28 3.15 -4.18
N ILE A 219 -3.01 4.26 -4.00
CA ILE A 219 -2.40 5.56 -3.76
C ILE A 219 -1.95 5.62 -2.30
N ILE A 220 -0.64 5.67 -2.06
CA ILE A 220 -0.10 5.73 -0.70
C ILE A 220 -0.20 7.15 -0.17
N GLN A 221 -1.18 7.36 0.72
CA GLN A 221 -1.40 8.64 1.38
C GLN A 221 -0.54 8.79 2.65
N ASN A 222 -0.40 10.02 3.12
CA ASN A 222 0.26 10.38 4.38
C ASN A 222 1.77 10.09 4.42
N ILE A 223 2.44 10.05 3.27
CA ILE A 223 3.90 10.07 3.21
C ILE A 223 4.37 11.52 3.09
N ARG A 224 5.21 11.94 4.05
CA ARG A 224 5.94 13.20 3.96
C ARG A 224 7.38 13.02 4.40
N VAL A 225 8.27 13.77 3.78
CA VAL A 225 9.65 13.96 4.22
C VAL A 225 9.70 15.23 5.05
N VAL A 226 10.49 15.19 6.11
CA VAL A 226 10.83 16.34 6.94
C VAL A 226 12.35 16.39 7.08
N ASP A 227 12.88 17.59 7.01
CA ASP A 227 14.29 17.88 7.18
C ASP A 227 14.37 19.23 7.93
N PRO A 228 14.79 19.25 9.21
CA PRO A 228 14.68 20.44 10.06
C PRO A 228 15.63 21.58 9.69
N ASP A 229 16.81 21.28 9.16
CA ASP A 229 17.85 22.27 8.86
C ASP A 229 18.02 22.54 7.36
N LEU A 230 17.34 21.76 6.49
CA LEU A 230 17.42 22.00 5.07
C LEU A 230 16.89 23.40 4.71
N PRO A 231 17.70 24.23 4.02
CA PRO A 231 17.25 25.53 3.57
C PRO A 231 16.11 25.39 2.55
N VAL A 232 15.30 26.43 2.39
CA VAL A 232 14.14 26.42 1.46
C VAL A 232 14.54 26.10 0.01
N SER A 233 15.75 26.48 -0.40
CA SER A 233 16.33 26.17 -1.72
C SER A 233 17.14 24.87 -1.75
N GLY A 234 17.29 24.19 -0.62
CA GLY A 234 18.00 22.92 -0.49
C GLY A 234 17.28 21.80 -1.24
N THR A 235 18.04 20.77 -1.62
CA THR A 235 17.51 19.64 -2.36
C THR A 235 17.70 18.34 -1.60
N ILE A 236 16.66 17.52 -1.58
CA ILE A 236 16.71 16.14 -1.09
C ILE A 236 16.74 15.22 -2.29
N THR A 237 17.54 14.16 -2.19
CA THR A 237 17.49 12.99 -3.06
C THR A 237 16.80 11.86 -2.31
N ILE A 238 15.78 11.26 -2.90
CA ILE A 238 15.11 10.10 -2.34
C ILE A 238 15.11 8.96 -3.36
N GLY A 239 15.69 7.83 -2.95
CA GLY A 239 15.60 6.56 -3.66
C GLY A 239 14.48 5.73 -3.08
N ILE A 240 13.49 5.36 -3.89
CA ILE A 240 12.35 4.54 -3.47
C ILE A 240 12.38 3.23 -4.27
N ARG A 241 12.16 2.10 -3.59
CA ARG A 241 12.04 0.78 -4.24
C ARG A 241 11.03 -0.09 -3.50
N ALA A 242 10.23 -0.84 -4.24
CA ALA A 242 9.46 -1.98 -3.73
C ALA A 242 10.25 -3.28 -3.97
N ALA A 243 10.03 -4.32 -3.16
CA ALA A 243 10.72 -5.59 -3.32
C ALA A 243 10.01 -6.50 -4.32
N PHE A 244 8.67 -6.52 -4.32
CA PHE A 244 7.84 -7.36 -5.21
C PHE A 244 6.93 -6.54 -6.13
N GLY A 245 6.24 -5.53 -5.60
CA GLY A 245 5.35 -4.66 -6.36
C GLY A 245 6.08 -3.61 -7.18
N SER A 246 5.33 -2.78 -7.91
CA SER A 246 5.80 -1.66 -8.71
C SER A 246 5.39 -0.31 -8.11
N LEU A 247 6.18 0.73 -8.40
CA LEU A 247 5.95 2.08 -7.90
C LEU A 247 5.84 3.08 -9.05
N ALA A 248 4.88 3.99 -8.95
CA ALA A 248 4.68 5.07 -9.91
C ALA A 248 4.37 6.40 -9.21
N LEU A 249 4.68 7.52 -9.87
CA LEU A 249 4.28 8.86 -9.45
C LEU A 249 3.30 9.41 -10.48
N LEU A 250 2.06 9.72 -10.07
CA LEU A 250 1.09 10.28 -11.00
C LEU A 250 1.40 11.74 -11.36
N HIS A 251 2.00 12.50 -10.43
CA HIS A 251 2.26 13.94 -10.59
C HIS A 251 3.63 14.37 -10.01
N PRO A 252 4.77 14.01 -10.64
CA PRO A 252 6.11 14.39 -10.16
C PRO A 252 6.52 15.83 -10.55
N SER A 253 5.66 16.81 -10.30
CA SER A 253 5.93 18.21 -10.68
C SER A 253 7.05 18.82 -9.85
N GLY A 254 8.06 19.39 -10.50
CA GLY A 254 9.17 20.10 -9.84
C GLY A 254 10.25 19.19 -9.24
N VAL A 255 10.22 17.89 -9.53
CA VAL A 255 11.28 16.93 -9.18
C VAL A 255 11.91 16.34 -10.43
N THR A 256 13.20 16.04 -10.37
CA THR A 256 13.90 15.26 -11.39
C THR A 256 13.80 13.80 -11.02
N VAL A 257 13.15 12.97 -11.86
CA VAL A 257 13.00 11.53 -11.63
C VAL A 257 13.93 10.77 -12.55
N THR A 258 14.76 9.91 -11.97
CA THR A 258 15.66 8.99 -12.69
C THR A 258 15.27 7.56 -12.34
N PRO A 259 14.84 6.73 -13.32
CA PRO A 259 14.58 5.32 -13.05
C PRO A 259 15.88 4.63 -12.63
N LYS A 260 15.82 3.66 -11.71
CA LYS A 260 17.00 2.83 -11.39
C LYS A 260 17.26 1.89 -12.56
N SER A 261 18.52 1.72 -12.95
CA SER A 261 18.98 1.05 -14.18
C SER A 261 18.88 -0.48 -14.19
N SER A 262 18.05 -1.07 -13.33
CA SER A 262 17.71 -2.50 -13.37
C SER A 262 16.19 -2.63 -13.45
N ALA A 263 15.69 -3.80 -13.86
CA ALA A 263 14.27 -4.16 -13.88
C ALA A 263 13.57 -4.15 -12.49
N ALA A 264 14.09 -3.38 -11.54
CA ALA A 264 13.62 -3.24 -10.17
C ALA A 264 12.65 -2.05 -10.08
N ALA A 265 11.52 -2.32 -9.44
CA ALA A 265 10.42 -1.42 -9.12
C ALA A 265 10.81 -0.22 -8.24
N GLY A 266 11.56 0.73 -8.81
CA GLY A 266 11.98 1.90 -8.06
C GLY A 266 12.58 3.00 -8.93
N PHE A 267 12.65 4.19 -8.34
CA PHE A 267 13.20 5.38 -8.95
C PHE A 267 13.92 6.22 -7.91
N VAL A 268 14.81 7.07 -8.38
CA VAL A 268 15.41 8.14 -7.57
C VAL A 268 14.76 9.44 -8.01
N MET A 269 14.31 10.25 -7.06
CA MET A 269 13.81 11.58 -7.34
C MET A 269 14.57 12.63 -6.52
N GLN A 270 14.85 13.76 -7.14
CA GLN A 270 15.59 14.87 -6.54
C GLN A 270 14.83 16.18 -6.72
N GLY A 271 14.74 16.99 -5.67
CA GLY A 271 14.09 18.29 -5.71
C GLY A 271 14.05 18.97 -4.34
N THR A 272 13.37 20.11 -4.24
CA THR A 272 13.16 20.79 -2.95
C THR A 272 12.22 19.97 -2.06
N LEU A 273 12.27 20.19 -0.73
CA LEU A 273 11.39 19.51 0.22
C LEU A 273 9.90 19.64 -0.15
N GLN A 274 9.47 20.82 -0.62
CA GLN A 274 8.10 21.06 -1.07
C GLN A 274 7.73 20.24 -2.32
N SER A 275 8.59 20.22 -3.33
CA SER A 275 8.36 19.46 -4.57
C SER A 275 8.40 17.96 -4.32
N ILE A 276 9.30 17.48 -3.46
CA ILE A 276 9.35 16.08 -3.03
C ILE A 276 8.03 15.66 -2.35
N ASN A 277 7.54 16.46 -1.39
CA ASN A 277 6.29 16.17 -0.70
C ASN A 277 5.06 16.22 -1.63
N THR A 278 5.08 17.08 -2.64
CA THR A 278 4.01 17.14 -3.65
C THR A 278 4.04 15.90 -4.55
N ALA A 279 5.23 15.45 -4.97
CA ALA A 279 5.37 14.23 -5.74
C ALA A 279 4.96 12.98 -4.94
N LEU A 280 5.41 12.86 -3.68
CA LEU A 280 5.07 11.75 -2.78
C LEU A 280 3.57 11.62 -2.49
N ALA A 281 2.82 12.73 -2.46
CA ALA A 281 1.36 12.70 -2.34
C ALA A 281 0.66 11.99 -3.51
N SER A 282 1.39 11.72 -4.60
CA SER A 282 0.91 10.99 -5.79
C SER A 282 1.58 9.62 -5.98
N LEU A 283 2.25 9.11 -4.95
CA LEU A 283 2.90 7.80 -4.99
C LEU A 283 1.85 6.69 -5.06
N VAL A 284 1.99 5.83 -6.06
CA VAL A 284 1.14 4.67 -6.29
C VAL A 284 1.98 3.41 -6.17
N TYR A 285 1.44 2.44 -5.45
CA TYR A 285 1.94 1.09 -5.38
C TYR A 285 0.96 0.16 -6.10
N THR A 286 1.48 -0.76 -6.90
CA THR A 286 0.73 -1.88 -7.46
C THR A 286 1.50 -3.15 -7.12
N SER A 287 0.82 -4.22 -6.70
CA SER A 287 1.48 -5.52 -6.45
C SER A 287 2.20 -6.04 -7.70
N GLY A 288 3.08 -7.02 -7.50
CA GLY A 288 3.61 -7.79 -8.62
C GLY A 288 2.46 -8.57 -9.26
N ASN A 289 2.59 -8.90 -10.55
CA ASN A 289 1.63 -9.80 -11.19
C ASN A 289 1.53 -11.11 -10.41
N ASP A 290 0.30 -11.58 -10.21
CA ASP A 290 0.01 -12.90 -9.63
C ASP A 290 0.59 -13.05 -8.20
N TRP A 291 0.77 -11.94 -7.47
CA TRP A 291 1.44 -11.91 -6.17
C TRP A 291 0.61 -11.22 -5.09
N ASN A 292 0.44 -11.93 -3.97
CA ASN A 292 -0.19 -11.44 -2.74
C ASN A 292 0.50 -11.97 -1.46
N SER A 293 0.10 -11.41 -0.32
CA SER A 293 0.68 -11.70 0.99
C SER A 293 0.38 -13.09 1.56
N VAL A 294 -0.53 -13.85 0.93
CA VAL A 294 -0.90 -15.20 1.38
C VAL A 294 -0.37 -16.30 0.46
N ASP A 295 0.51 -15.96 -0.48
CA ASP A 295 1.11 -16.90 -1.42
C ASP A 295 1.71 -18.12 -0.68
N SER A 296 1.24 -19.30 -1.06
CA SER A 296 1.63 -20.59 -0.46
C SER A 296 3.07 -21.01 -0.77
N THR A 297 3.75 -20.35 -1.72
CA THR A 297 5.16 -20.61 -2.05
C THR A 297 6.13 -20.05 -1.01
N PHE A 298 5.64 -19.21 -0.11
CA PHE A 298 6.43 -18.69 1.00
C PHE A 298 6.92 -19.82 1.91
N ASN A 299 8.24 -19.92 2.05
CA ASN A 299 8.86 -20.74 3.08
C ASN A 299 8.64 -20.09 4.46
N SER A 300 9.02 -20.78 5.53
CA SER A 300 8.92 -20.26 6.90
C SER A 300 9.78 -19.01 7.19
N GLU A 301 10.50 -18.47 6.21
CA GLU A 301 11.35 -17.28 6.34
C GLU A 301 10.73 -16.01 5.75
N SER A 302 9.65 -16.12 4.96
CA SER A 302 8.89 -14.96 4.49
C SER A 302 7.94 -14.48 5.58
N ASP A 303 7.89 -13.17 5.80
CA ASP A 303 6.91 -12.53 6.69
C ASP A 303 5.56 -12.27 5.99
N GLY A 304 5.48 -12.55 4.67
CA GLY A 304 4.30 -12.36 3.85
C GLY A 304 4.06 -10.91 3.42
N PHE A 305 4.96 -9.96 3.73
CA PHE A 305 4.79 -8.55 3.33
C PHE A 305 5.68 -8.20 2.13
N ASP A 306 5.21 -7.29 1.27
CA ASP A 306 6.12 -6.53 0.42
C ASP A 306 6.72 -5.38 1.23
N THR A 307 7.92 -4.95 0.87
CA THR A 307 8.63 -3.86 1.53
C THR A 307 8.95 -2.73 0.56
N ILE A 308 8.55 -1.52 0.94
CA ILE A 308 8.96 -0.29 0.25
C ILE A 308 10.11 0.34 1.05
N THR A 309 11.30 0.36 0.46
CA THR A 309 12.47 1.00 1.04
C THR A 309 12.62 2.43 0.51
N PHE A 310 12.72 3.39 1.42
CA PHE A 310 13.04 4.79 1.18
C PHE A 310 14.46 5.06 1.65
N GLN A 311 15.31 5.54 0.76
CA GLN A 311 16.67 6.01 1.06
C GLN A 311 16.67 7.51 0.85
N LEU A 312 16.71 8.28 1.92
CA LEU A 312 16.69 9.73 1.88
C LEU A 312 18.10 10.26 2.07
N SER A 313 18.47 11.30 1.34
CA SER A 313 19.69 12.03 1.60
C SER A 313 19.59 13.50 1.20
N ASP A 314 20.16 14.39 2.00
CA ASP A 314 20.41 15.78 1.65
C ASP A 314 21.76 15.95 0.92
N SER A 315 22.18 17.20 0.64
CA SER A 315 23.44 17.52 -0.04
C SER A 315 24.64 17.75 0.88
N GLN A 316 24.45 17.63 2.19
CA GLN A 316 25.47 17.85 3.21
C GLN A 316 26.31 16.59 3.45
N SER A 317 27.40 16.75 4.22
CA SER A 317 28.45 15.72 4.36
C SER A 317 28.42 14.95 5.69
N PHE A 318 27.69 15.45 6.69
CA PHE A 318 27.57 14.84 8.01
C PHE A 318 26.11 14.45 8.24
N ASN A 319 25.86 13.25 8.77
CA ASN A 319 24.53 12.73 9.08
C ASN A 319 23.50 13.02 7.97
N SER A 320 23.87 12.87 6.70
CA SER A 320 23.08 13.38 5.57
C SER A 320 22.15 12.35 4.94
N SER A 321 21.96 11.18 5.56
CA SER A 321 21.15 10.12 4.96
C SER A 321 20.45 9.23 5.98
N MET A 322 19.26 8.76 5.59
CA MET A 322 18.39 7.90 6.37
C MET A 322 17.83 6.79 5.48
N THR A 323 17.62 5.59 6.05
CA THR A 323 16.84 4.54 5.38
C THR A 323 15.60 4.21 6.22
N SER A 324 14.45 4.14 5.56
CA SER A 324 13.16 3.79 6.15
C SER A 324 12.50 2.68 5.34
N ILE A 325 11.86 1.74 6.01
CA ILE A 325 11.12 0.64 5.39
C ILE A 325 9.65 0.77 5.75
N ARG A 326 8.77 0.47 4.79
CA ARG A 326 7.32 0.34 4.97
C ARG A 326 6.87 -1.03 4.51
N TYR A 327 5.91 -1.59 5.23
CA TYR A 327 5.39 -2.92 4.96
C TYR A 327 4.03 -2.82 4.28
N MET A 328 3.83 -3.62 3.23
CA MET A 328 2.60 -3.68 2.46
C MET A 328 2.01 -5.08 2.57
N TYR A 329 0.79 -5.15 3.08
CA TYR A 329 -0.02 -6.37 3.08
C TYR A 329 -0.95 -6.36 1.87
N VAL A 330 -0.74 -7.28 0.93
CA VAL A 330 -1.55 -7.42 -0.28
C VAL A 330 -2.55 -8.54 -0.08
N ARG A 331 -3.83 -8.21 -0.02
CA ARG A 331 -4.91 -9.18 0.11
C ARG A 331 -5.12 -9.89 -1.23
N PRO A 332 -5.36 -11.22 -1.20
CA PRO A 332 -5.71 -11.94 -2.40
C PRO A 332 -7.06 -11.45 -2.95
N ARG A 333 -7.22 -11.52 -4.27
CA ARG A 333 -8.44 -11.24 -5.02
C ARG A 333 -8.65 -12.38 -6.01
N ALA A 334 -9.89 -12.82 -6.18
CA ALA A 334 -10.16 -13.94 -7.07
C ALA A 334 -9.93 -13.57 -8.55
N ASP A 335 -9.03 -14.30 -9.21
CA ASP A 335 -8.67 -14.13 -10.61
C ASP A 335 -9.68 -14.78 -11.58
N PRO A 336 -9.99 -14.14 -12.73
CA PRO A 336 -10.86 -14.70 -13.74
C PRO A 336 -10.35 -16.04 -14.31
N VAL A 337 -11.28 -16.94 -14.64
CA VAL A 337 -10.96 -18.21 -15.29
C VAL A 337 -10.60 -17.98 -16.76
N VAL A 338 -9.46 -18.49 -17.21
CA VAL A 338 -9.10 -18.58 -18.62
C VAL A 338 -9.73 -19.85 -19.21
N ILE A 339 -10.62 -19.69 -20.20
CA ILE A 339 -11.25 -20.79 -20.94
C ILE A 339 -10.51 -20.98 -22.27
N SER A 340 -9.82 -22.11 -22.42
CA SER A 340 -9.26 -22.53 -23.71
C SER A 340 -10.29 -23.37 -24.44
N VAL A 341 -10.73 -22.89 -25.61
CA VAL A 341 -11.67 -23.59 -26.50
C VAL A 341 -10.93 -24.29 -27.65
N PRO A 342 -11.54 -25.31 -28.28
CA PRO A 342 -11.05 -25.94 -29.52
C PRO A 342 -10.32 -25.00 -30.47
N GLN A 343 -9.03 -25.24 -30.70
CA GLN A 343 -8.21 -24.46 -31.63
C GLN A 343 -8.00 -25.26 -32.91
N ASN A 344 -8.93 -25.22 -33.87
CA ASN A 344 -8.76 -25.90 -35.19
C ASN A 344 -7.89 -25.09 -36.17
N LEU A 345 -6.82 -24.48 -35.66
CA LEU A 345 -5.88 -23.67 -36.43
C LEU A 345 -4.84 -24.56 -37.13
N PRO A 346 -4.17 -24.09 -38.22
CA PRO A 346 -3.15 -24.85 -38.95
C PRO A 346 -1.94 -25.35 -38.13
N THR A 347 -1.80 -24.89 -36.90
CA THR A 347 -0.72 -25.27 -35.96
C THR A 347 -1.19 -26.19 -34.84
N SER A 348 -2.46 -26.62 -34.85
CA SER A 348 -3.05 -27.46 -33.81
C SER A 348 -2.88 -28.96 -34.10
N ASN A 349 -3.38 -29.82 -33.21
CA ASN A 349 -3.47 -31.26 -33.48
C ASN A 349 -4.73 -31.63 -34.30
N HIS A 350 -5.58 -30.66 -34.61
CA HIS A 350 -6.89 -30.81 -35.25
C HIS A 350 -6.98 -30.02 -36.56
N THR A 351 -5.86 -29.87 -37.27
CA THR A 351 -5.75 -29.07 -38.51
C THR A 351 -6.61 -29.56 -39.65
N ASP A 352 -6.93 -30.86 -39.63
CA ASP A 352 -7.73 -31.52 -40.67
C ASP A 352 -9.23 -31.24 -40.48
N GLU A 353 -9.62 -30.69 -39.34
CA GLU A 353 -10.97 -30.23 -39.06
C GLU A 353 -11.21 -28.80 -39.58
N ARG A 354 -12.47 -28.46 -39.84
CA ARG A 354 -12.83 -27.13 -40.33
C ARG A 354 -12.49 -26.05 -39.28
N GLN A 355 -11.78 -25.00 -39.70
CA GLN A 355 -11.28 -23.95 -38.80
C GLN A 355 -12.36 -23.35 -37.88
N GLY A 356 -12.04 -23.29 -36.58
CA GLY A 356 -12.77 -22.53 -35.55
C GLY A 356 -14.04 -23.16 -34.97
N SER A 357 -14.33 -24.43 -35.24
CA SER A 357 -15.51 -25.14 -34.73
C SER A 357 -15.27 -26.64 -34.62
N ILE A 358 -15.98 -27.33 -33.73
CA ILE A 358 -16.05 -28.80 -33.78
C ILE A 358 -17.05 -29.23 -34.87
N HIS A 359 -16.86 -30.41 -35.42
CA HIS A 359 -17.61 -30.91 -36.56
C HIS A 359 -17.91 -32.40 -36.42
N GLY A 360 -19.10 -32.81 -36.83
CA GLY A 360 -19.48 -34.22 -36.92
C GLY A 360 -20.84 -34.39 -37.57
N ASP A 361 -21.30 -35.64 -37.55
CA ASP A 361 -22.54 -36.06 -38.20
C ASP A 361 -23.74 -35.89 -37.27
N GLU A 362 -24.93 -35.68 -37.83
CA GLU A 362 -26.17 -35.82 -37.07
C GLU A 362 -26.32 -37.22 -36.49
N ASP A 363 -27.07 -37.34 -35.39
CA ASP A 363 -27.30 -38.58 -34.65
C ASP A 363 -26.05 -39.30 -34.12
N ALA A 364 -24.87 -38.69 -34.27
CA ALA A 364 -23.60 -39.20 -33.79
C ALA A 364 -23.01 -38.35 -32.66
N TRP A 365 -22.22 -38.99 -31.82
CA TRP A 365 -21.46 -38.28 -30.79
C TRP A 365 -20.29 -37.51 -31.40
N ILE A 366 -20.28 -36.21 -31.21
CA ILE A 366 -19.21 -35.29 -31.59
C ILE A 366 -18.32 -35.03 -30.37
N GLN A 367 -17.01 -35.22 -30.49
CA GLN A 367 -16.07 -34.95 -29.40
C GLN A 367 -15.72 -33.46 -29.33
N VAL A 368 -15.74 -32.90 -28.13
CA VAL A 368 -15.23 -31.57 -27.82
C VAL A 368 -13.78 -31.71 -27.37
N HIS A 369 -12.83 -31.41 -28.24
CA HIS A 369 -11.39 -31.49 -27.95
C HIS A 369 -10.84 -30.15 -27.42
N ASP A 370 -9.67 -30.18 -26.79
CA ASP A 370 -8.92 -29.01 -26.28
C ASP A 370 -9.65 -28.05 -25.31
N LEU A 371 -10.86 -28.39 -24.85
CA LEU A 371 -11.54 -27.62 -23.81
C LEU A 371 -10.78 -27.77 -22.49
N SER A 372 -10.26 -26.66 -21.98
CA SER A 372 -9.60 -26.63 -20.68
C SER A 372 -9.76 -25.28 -19.99
N PHE A 373 -9.61 -25.32 -18.67
CA PHE A 373 -9.75 -24.18 -17.78
C PHE A 373 -8.47 -23.99 -17.00
N ALA A 374 -8.06 -22.74 -16.82
CA ALA A 374 -6.93 -22.36 -15.98
C ALA A 374 -7.27 -21.08 -15.21
N SER A 375 -6.60 -20.86 -14.08
CA SER A 375 -6.57 -19.58 -13.40
C SER A 375 -5.20 -19.45 -12.72
N VAL A 376 -4.76 -18.21 -12.49
CA VAL A 376 -3.60 -17.91 -11.63
C VAL A 376 -3.83 -18.48 -10.23
N ASP A 377 -5.08 -18.46 -9.80
CA ASP A 377 -5.61 -18.99 -8.56
C ASP A 377 -5.81 -20.52 -8.51
N ASP A 378 -5.20 -21.32 -9.40
CA ASP A 378 -5.31 -22.79 -9.34
C ASP A 378 -4.53 -23.38 -8.15
N MET A 379 -5.09 -23.17 -6.96
CA MET A 379 -4.58 -23.60 -5.67
C MET A 379 -5.56 -24.57 -5.02
N ALA A 380 -5.06 -25.41 -4.10
CA ALA A 380 -5.84 -26.50 -3.49
C ALA A 380 -7.13 -26.10 -2.74
N LYS A 381 -7.35 -24.80 -2.47
CA LYS A 381 -8.52 -24.29 -1.75
C LYS A 381 -9.61 -23.69 -2.65
N ILE A 382 -9.29 -23.46 -3.92
CA ILE A 382 -10.19 -22.80 -4.87
C ILE A 382 -10.94 -23.85 -5.68
N THR A 383 -12.25 -23.66 -5.82
CA THR A 383 -13.10 -24.53 -6.62
C THR A 383 -13.51 -23.83 -7.91
N LEU A 384 -13.42 -24.55 -9.02
CA LEU A 384 -13.89 -24.11 -10.33
C LEU A 384 -15.34 -24.57 -10.51
N GLN A 385 -16.23 -23.62 -10.76
CA GLN A 385 -17.62 -23.85 -11.16
C GLN A 385 -17.75 -23.60 -12.66
N VAL A 386 -18.34 -24.56 -13.38
CA VAL A 386 -18.55 -24.48 -14.84
C VAL A 386 -20.01 -24.78 -15.15
N SER A 387 -20.61 -23.95 -16.00
CA SER A 387 -21.89 -24.21 -16.66
C SER A 387 -21.64 -24.48 -18.13
N LEU A 388 -22.21 -25.58 -18.64
CA LEU A 388 -22.20 -25.91 -20.06
C LEU A 388 -23.63 -26.03 -20.55
N SER A 389 -23.93 -25.38 -21.68
CA SER A 389 -25.25 -25.46 -22.30
C SER A 389 -25.18 -25.54 -23.82
N ALA A 390 -25.99 -26.42 -24.42
CA ALA A 390 -26.23 -26.48 -25.85
C ALA A 390 -27.71 -26.28 -26.17
N THR A 391 -28.02 -25.77 -27.37
CA THR A 391 -29.41 -25.46 -27.77
C THR A 391 -30.11 -26.69 -28.33
N SER A 392 -29.44 -27.36 -29.27
CA SER A 392 -29.99 -28.42 -30.11
C SER A 392 -29.27 -29.75 -29.88
N GLY A 393 -28.83 -30.02 -28.66
CA GLY A 393 -28.23 -31.31 -28.34
C GLY A 393 -27.89 -31.51 -26.87
N VAL A 394 -27.45 -32.72 -26.54
CA VAL A 394 -27.12 -33.19 -25.20
C VAL A 394 -25.61 -33.26 -25.02
N LEU A 395 -25.13 -32.73 -23.90
CA LEU A 395 -23.73 -32.77 -23.52
C LEU A 395 -23.47 -33.89 -22.50
N GLU A 396 -22.32 -34.55 -22.64
CA GLU A 396 -21.86 -35.57 -21.70
C GLU A 396 -20.38 -35.46 -21.37
N LEU A 397 -20.09 -35.28 -20.08
CA LEU A 397 -18.74 -35.32 -19.53
C LEU A 397 -18.14 -36.72 -19.62
N PHE A 398 -16.83 -36.79 -19.86
CA PHE A 398 -16.06 -38.03 -19.91
C PHE A 398 -16.11 -38.81 -18.59
N THR A 399 -16.01 -38.10 -17.47
CA THR A 399 -16.12 -38.66 -16.12
C THR A 399 -16.78 -37.68 -15.17
N THR A 400 -17.51 -38.18 -14.19
CA THR A 400 -18.08 -37.39 -13.09
C THR A 400 -17.29 -37.55 -11.80
N SER A 401 -16.15 -38.24 -11.83
CA SER A 401 -15.31 -38.49 -10.66
C SER A 401 -14.62 -37.21 -10.21
N GLY A 402 -14.87 -36.80 -8.95
CA GLY A 402 -14.22 -35.64 -8.34
C GLY A 402 -14.88 -34.29 -8.66
N ILE A 403 -16.06 -34.31 -9.28
CA ILE A 403 -16.91 -33.13 -9.48
C ILE A 403 -18.25 -33.31 -8.77
N THR A 404 -18.93 -32.21 -8.48
CA THR A 404 -20.27 -32.16 -7.87
C THR A 404 -21.18 -31.35 -8.77
N PHE A 405 -22.33 -31.91 -9.17
CA PHE A 405 -23.34 -31.15 -9.89
C PHE A 405 -24.07 -30.18 -8.97
N LEU A 406 -24.40 -29.01 -9.51
CA LEU A 406 -25.14 -27.94 -8.87
C LEU A 406 -26.56 -27.86 -9.47
N ASP A 407 -27.45 -27.10 -8.82
CA ASP A 407 -28.82 -26.84 -9.28
C ASP A 407 -29.62 -28.10 -9.66
N GLU A 408 -29.38 -29.20 -8.93
CA GLU A 408 -29.97 -30.52 -9.17
C GLU A 408 -29.71 -31.11 -10.58
N THR A 409 -28.76 -30.50 -11.32
CA THR A 409 -28.35 -30.95 -12.65
C THR A 409 -27.58 -32.27 -12.59
N ARG A 410 -27.43 -32.91 -13.75
CA ARG A 410 -26.75 -34.21 -13.91
C ARG A 410 -26.10 -34.28 -15.29
N ASN A 411 -25.15 -35.20 -15.44
CA ASN A 411 -24.53 -35.50 -16.74
C ASN A 411 -25.59 -35.94 -17.77
N LYS A 412 -25.27 -35.85 -19.08
CA LYS A 412 -26.19 -36.18 -20.20
C LYS A 412 -27.42 -35.27 -20.22
N ARG A 413 -27.21 -33.95 -20.28
CA ARG A 413 -28.26 -32.93 -20.36
C ARG A 413 -27.87 -31.82 -21.34
N LYS A 414 -28.85 -31.06 -21.80
CA LYS A 414 -28.62 -29.86 -22.61
C LYS A 414 -27.91 -28.75 -21.81
N LEU A 415 -28.22 -28.65 -20.53
CA LEU A 415 -27.64 -27.71 -19.58
C LEU A 415 -27.27 -28.46 -18.30
N PHE A 416 -26.06 -28.24 -17.79
CA PHE A 416 -25.70 -28.63 -16.44
C PHE A 416 -24.61 -27.71 -15.87
N THR A 417 -24.65 -27.55 -14.56
CA THR A 417 -23.66 -26.77 -13.79
C THR A 417 -22.97 -27.72 -12.82
N PHE A 418 -21.66 -27.63 -12.72
CA PHE A 418 -20.89 -28.50 -11.83
C PHE A 418 -19.67 -27.76 -11.29
N LYS A 419 -19.15 -28.24 -10.16
CA LYS A 419 -17.94 -27.72 -9.54
C LYS A 419 -16.95 -28.80 -9.15
N GLY A 420 -15.68 -28.42 -9.07
CA GLY A 420 -14.59 -29.27 -8.59
C GLY A 420 -13.25 -28.53 -8.61
N THR A 421 -12.15 -29.21 -8.27
CA THR A 421 -10.79 -28.68 -8.49
C THR A 421 -10.51 -28.57 -9.99
N PHE A 422 -9.65 -27.64 -10.44
CA PHE A 422 -9.24 -27.52 -11.85
C PHE A 422 -8.81 -28.86 -12.47
N ALA A 423 -7.98 -29.65 -11.77
CA ALA A 423 -7.55 -30.96 -12.26
C ALA A 423 -8.71 -31.93 -12.53
N ASN A 424 -9.68 -32.01 -11.61
CA ASN A 424 -10.86 -32.87 -11.79
C ASN A 424 -11.79 -32.35 -12.90
N VAL A 425 -12.02 -31.03 -12.98
CA VAL A 425 -12.85 -30.42 -14.02
C VAL A 425 -12.22 -30.63 -15.40
N ASN A 426 -10.94 -30.32 -15.57
CA ASN A 426 -10.20 -30.55 -16.82
C ASN A 426 -10.20 -32.04 -17.23
N ARG A 427 -10.08 -32.96 -16.28
CA ARG A 427 -10.24 -34.39 -16.55
C ARG A 427 -11.67 -34.73 -17.01
N SER A 428 -12.69 -34.16 -16.40
CA SER A 428 -14.09 -34.37 -16.76
C SER A 428 -14.43 -33.88 -18.17
N VAL A 429 -13.82 -32.78 -18.62
CA VAL A 429 -14.07 -32.20 -19.96
C VAL A 429 -13.12 -32.68 -21.05
N SER A 430 -12.02 -33.35 -20.71
CA SER A 430 -10.98 -33.80 -21.66
C SER A 430 -11.47 -34.64 -22.84
N ALA A 431 -12.60 -35.34 -22.67
CA ALA A 431 -13.32 -36.02 -23.74
C ALA A 431 -14.83 -35.77 -23.60
N LEU A 432 -15.21 -34.52 -23.31
CA LEU A 432 -16.58 -34.05 -23.39
C LEU A 432 -17.13 -34.38 -24.78
N ARG A 433 -18.37 -34.87 -24.83
CA ARG A 433 -19.05 -35.18 -26.09
C ARG A 433 -20.41 -34.51 -26.17
N TYR A 434 -20.80 -34.18 -27.39
CA TYR A 434 -22.06 -33.56 -27.75
C TYR A 434 -22.83 -34.51 -28.68
N LEU A 435 -24.11 -34.72 -28.43
CA LEU A 435 -25.01 -35.46 -29.29
C LEU A 435 -26.08 -34.48 -29.78
N PRO A 436 -26.18 -34.18 -31.09
CA PRO A 436 -27.28 -33.40 -31.64
C PRO A 436 -28.64 -33.98 -31.24
N ASP A 437 -29.68 -33.15 -31.19
CA ASP A 437 -31.06 -33.63 -31.14
C ASP A 437 -31.32 -34.52 -32.38
N PRO A 438 -32.21 -35.52 -32.29
CA PRO A 438 -32.47 -36.42 -33.42
C PRO A 438 -32.80 -35.66 -34.70
N ASN A 439 -32.14 -36.03 -35.81
CA ASN A 439 -32.30 -35.44 -37.14
C ASN A 439 -31.99 -33.93 -37.22
N PHE A 440 -31.22 -33.40 -36.26
CA PHE A 440 -30.77 -32.00 -36.28
C PHE A 440 -29.45 -31.87 -37.03
N TYR A 441 -29.49 -31.22 -38.19
CA TYR A 441 -28.31 -30.79 -38.94
C TYR A 441 -28.20 -29.26 -38.99
N GLY A 442 -27.00 -28.74 -39.25
CA GLY A 442 -26.73 -27.30 -39.32
C GLY A 442 -25.71 -26.82 -38.31
N VAL A 443 -26.04 -25.78 -37.54
CA VAL A 443 -25.11 -25.16 -36.59
C VAL A 443 -25.77 -25.06 -35.21
N ASP A 444 -25.07 -25.53 -34.18
CA ASP A 444 -25.39 -25.30 -32.77
C ASP A 444 -24.21 -24.58 -32.07
N GLN A 445 -24.44 -24.14 -30.84
CA GLN A 445 -23.44 -23.52 -29.98
C GLN A 445 -23.47 -24.15 -28.60
N ILE A 446 -22.28 -24.47 -28.09
CA ILE A 446 -22.07 -24.78 -26.68
C ILE A 446 -21.63 -23.49 -26.00
N ALA A 447 -22.50 -22.92 -25.18
CA ALA A 447 -22.15 -21.81 -24.30
C ALA A 447 -21.52 -22.35 -23.01
N ILE A 448 -20.46 -21.68 -22.58
CA ILE A 448 -19.66 -22.03 -21.42
C ILE A 448 -19.60 -20.80 -20.52
N THR A 449 -19.90 -20.98 -19.24
CA THR A 449 -19.57 -20.00 -18.21
C THR A 449 -18.70 -20.64 -17.14
N ALA A 450 -17.74 -19.89 -16.61
CA ALA A 450 -16.83 -20.38 -15.58
C ALA A 450 -16.51 -19.29 -14.55
N THR A 451 -16.50 -19.69 -13.28
CA THR A 451 -16.10 -18.86 -12.13
C THR A 451 -15.26 -19.70 -11.17
N THR A 452 -14.31 -19.08 -10.49
CA THR A 452 -13.70 -19.67 -9.29
C THR A 452 -14.45 -19.23 -8.05
N VAL A 453 -14.48 -20.09 -7.04
CA VAL A 453 -15.08 -19.81 -5.73
C VAL A 453 -14.11 -20.27 -4.65
N ASP A 454 -13.75 -19.36 -3.75
CA ASP A 454 -13.11 -19.73 -2.48
C ASP A 454 -14.19 -20.25 -1.52
N GLU A 455 -14.11 -21.54 -1.17
CA GLU A 455 -15.12 -22.21 -0.35
C GLU A 455 -15.16 -21.69 1.11
N TYR A 456 -14.11 -21.01 1.57
CA TYR A 456 -14.01 -20.45 2.92
C TYR A 456 -14.51 -19.00 2.97
N THR A 457 -14.02 -18.13 2.09
CA THR A 457 -14.41 -16.71 2.08
C THR A 457 -15.71 -16.46 1.31
N ARG A 458 -16.12 -17.41 0.44
CA ARG A 458 -17.22 -17.27 -0.52
C ARG A 458 -17.01 -16.14 -1.53
N GLU A 459 -15.77 -15.72 -1.72
CA GLU A 459 -15.40 -14.82 -2.79
C GLU A 459 -15.43 -15.56 -4.13
N GLU A 460 -15.97 -14.89 -5.16
CA GLU A 460 -16.10 -15.43 -6.51
C GLU A 460 -15.29 -14.57 -7.48
N SER A 461 -14.63 -15.21 -8.46
CA SER A 461 -14.00 -14.45 -9.55
C SER A 461 -15.06 -13.81 -10.44
N GLN A 462 -14.62 -12.87 -11.27
CA GLN A 462 -15.44 -12.43 -12.39
C GLN A 462 -15.82 -13.64 -13.29
N GLU A 463 -17.09 -13.71 -13.68
CA GLU A 463 -17.58 -14.74 -14.62
C GLU A 463 -16.92 -14.57 -15.99
N THR A 464 -16.33 -15.65 -16.48
CA THR A 464 -15.80 -15.73 -17.85
C THR A 464 -16.73 -16.57 -18.71
N THR A 465 -16.94 -16.14 -19.95
CA THR A 465 -17.79 -16.84 -20.90
C THR A 465 -17.05 -17.18 -22.18
N ALA A 466 -17.39 -18.32 -22.78
CA ALA A 466 -16.87 -18.74 -24.08
C ALA A 466 -17.95 -19.50 -24.87
N THR A 467 -17.78 -19.56 -26.19
CA THR A 467 -18.68 -20.32 -27.06
C THR A 467 -17.88 -21.25 -27.96
N ILE A 468 -18.39 -22.47 -28.12
CA ILE A 468 -17.89 -23.43 -29.11
C ILE A 468 -18.96 -23.59 -30.17
N LEU A 469 -18.62 -23.28 -31.42
CA LEU A 469 -19.47 -23.55 -32.57
C LEU A 469 -19.42 -25.05 -32.89
N VAL A 470 -20.59 -25.65 -33.08
CA VAL A 470 -20.76 -27.04 -33.50
C VAL A 470 -21.36 -27.02 -34.89
N ARG A 471 -20.70 -27.66 -35.86
CA ARG A 471 -21.25 -27.90 -37.20
C ARG A 471 -21.70 -29.35 -37.28
N ILE A 472 -22.93 -29.56 -37.71
CA ILE A 472 -23.55 -30.87 -37.84
C ILE A 472 -23.86 -31.09 -39.31
N ASP A 473 -23.25 -32.11 -39.90
CA ASP A 473 -23.54 -32.52 -41.27
C ASP A 473 -24.77 -33.42 -41.30
N ALA A 474 -25.60 -33.22 -42.31
CA ALA A 474 -26.73 -34.10 -42.57
C ALA A 474 -26.21 -35.45 -43.08
N VAL A 475 -26.76 -36.54 -42.54
CA VAL A 475 -26.46 -37.92 -42.91
C VAL A 475 -27.76 -38.61 -43.28
N ASN A 476 -27.76 -39.28 -44.43
CA ASN A 476 -28.98 -39.89 -44.94
C ASN A 476 -29.52 -40.98 -43.99
N ASP A 477 -30.70 -40.75 -43.44
CA ASP A 477 -31.51 -41.66 -42.66
C ASP A 477 -32.25 -42.69 -43.52
N PRO A 478 -32.45 -43.91 -43.00
CA PRO A 478 -33.29 -44.88 -43.67
C PRO A 478 -34.76 -44.45 -43.58
N PRO A 479 -35.54 -44.62 -44.65
CA PRO A 479 -36.96 -44.31 -44.59
C PRO A 479 -37.70 -45.23 -43.62
N VAL A 480 -38.68 -44.67 -42.91
CA VAL A 480 -39.46 -45.37 -41.88
C VAL A 480 -40.93 -45.46 -42.30
N TRP A 481 -41.52 -46.64 -42.08
CA TRP A 481 -42.95 -46.84 -42.20
C TRP A 481 -43.63 -46.48 -40.87
N ASP A 482 -44.58 -45.55 -40.90
CA ASP A 482 -45.51 -45.38 -39.80
C ASP A 482 -46.88 -45.98 -40.15
N ALA A 483 -47.26 -46.98 -39.36
CA ALA A 483 -48.54 -47.65 -39.39
C ALA A 483 -49.31 -47.49 -38.07
N SER A 484 -48.93 -46.52 -37.23
CA SER A 484 -49.54 -46.24 -35.93
C SER A 484 -51.00 -45.82 -36.04
N SER A 485 -51.37 -45.21 -37.16
CA SER A 485 -52.74 -44.85 -37.54
C SER A 485 -53.40 -45.86 -38.48
N ALA A 486 -52.73 -46.98 -38.77
CA ALA A 486 -53.25 -47.97 -39.71
C ALA A 486 -54.42 -48.75 -39.12
N ASP A 487 -55.46 -48.93 -39.94
CA ASP A 487 -56.62 -49.74 -39.55
C ASP A 487 -56.22 -51.22 -39.38
N ASN A 488 -56.67 -51.86 -38.29
CA ASN A 488 -56.60 -53.31 -38.16
C ASN A 488 -57.64 -53.96 -39.08
N VAL A 489 -57.24 -54.35 -40.29
CA VAL A 489 -58.14 -54.95 -41.28
C VAL A 489 -57.97 -56.47 -41.35
N VAL A 490 -59.08 -57.21 -41.20
CA VAL A 490 -59.12 -58.66 -41.40
C VAL A 490 -59.19 -58.95 -42.90
N VAL A 491 -58.13 -59.57 -43.43
CA VAL A 491 -58.01 -59.88 -44.87
C VAL A 491 -58.68 -61.22 -45.17
N GLU A 492 -59.60 -61.24 -46.14
CA GLU A 492 -60.15 -62.49 -46.68
C GLU A 492 -59.27 -63.05 -47.82
N PRO A 493 -59.13 -64.38 -47.97
CA PRO A 493 -58.33 -64.95 -49.03
C PRO A 493 -58.88 -64.61 -50.43
N LYS A 494 -58.04 -64.01 -51.28
CA LYS A 494 -58.29 -63.67 -52.69
C LYS A 494 -59.19 -62.45 -52.96
N SER A 495 -59.42 -61.59 -51.97
CA SER A 495 -60.06 -60.29 -52.16
C SER A 495 -59.10 -59.13 -51.85
N PRO A 496 -59.01 -58.11 -52.72
CA PRO A 496 -58.23 -56.90 -52.44
C PRO A 496 -58.79 -56.21 -51.21
N THR A 497 -57.90 -55.90 -50.27
CA THR A 497 -58.23 -55.26 -48.99
C THR A 497 -57.41 -53.99 -48.90
N LEU A 498 -58.10 -52.85 -48.89
CA LEU A 498 -57.48 -51.53 -48.77
C LEU A 498 -57.03 -51.32 -47.32
N ILE A 499 -55.73 -51.11 -47.11
CA ILE A 499 -55.17 -50.73 -45.81
C ILE A 499 -54.94 -49.22 -45.85
N ARG A 500 -55.63 -48.49 -44.97
CA ARG A 500 -55.51 -47.04 -44.80
C ARG A 500 -54.67 -46.73 -43.55
N GLY A 501 -54.06 -45.54 -43.51
CA GLY A 501 -53.29 -45.07 -42.36
C GLY A 501 -51.84 -45.58 -42.29
N VAL A 502 -51.30 -46.08 -43.40
CA VAL A 502 -49.86 -46.37 -43.53
C VAL A 502 -49.22 -45.23 -44.30
N HIS A 503 -48.27 -44.54 -43.69
CA HIS A 503 -47.51 -43.46 -44.32
C HIS A 503 -46.00 -43.73 -44.22
N PHE A 504 -45.27 -43.07 -45.12
CA PHE A 504 -43.83 -43.18 -45.27
C PHE A 504 -43.23 -41.84 -44.89
N GLU A 505 -42.29 -41.86 -43.96
CA GLU A 505 -41.56 -40.67 -43.56
C GLU A 505 -40.06 -40.94 -43.76
N ASP A 506 -39.42 -39.99 -44.42
CA ASP A 506 -37.97 -39.93 -44.58
C ASP A 506 -37.57 -38.49 -44.27
N VAL A 507 -36.79 -38.34 -43.21
CA VAL A 507 -36.48 -37.03 -42.64
C VAL A 507 -35.51 -36.23 -43.50
N ASP A 508 -34.80 -36.88 -44.43
CA ASP A 508 -33.88 -36.22 -45.37
C ASP A 508 -34.59 -35.57 -46.57
N ILE A 509 -35.87 -35.90 -46.79
CA ILE A 509 -36.59 -35.42 -47.97
C ILE A 509 -37.04 -33.97 -47.75
N THR A 510 -36.10 -33.04 -47.97
CA THR A 510 -36.37 -31.60 -48.06
C THR A 510 -36.47 -31.21 -49.54
N ASP A 511 -37.69 -31.10 -50.06
CA ASP A 511 -38.11 -30.57 -51.37
C ASP A 511 -37.21 -30.84 -52.62
N ALA A 512 -37.83 -31.51 -53.60
CA ALA A 512 -37.45 -31.63 -55.02
C ALA A 512 -36.33 -32.62 -55.44
N LYS A 513 -36.11 -33.71 -54.71
CA LYS A 513 -35.51 -34.93 -55.30
C LYS A 513 -36.59 -36.01 -55.45
N PRO A 514 -36.78 -36.61 -56.64
CA PRO A 514 -37.72 -37.71 -56.79
C PRO A 514 -37.26 -38.90 -55.95
N GLY A 515 -37.98 -39.19 -54.87
CA GLY A 515 -37.89 -40.48 -54.18
C GLY A 515 -38.47 -41.57 -55.08
N TYR A 516 -37.82 -42.74 -55.12
CA TYR A 516 -38.32 -43.89 -55.86
C TYR A 516 -38.77 -44.97 -54.87
N ILE A 517 -40.03 -45.39 -54.95
CA ILE A 517 -40.53 -46.56 -54.24
C ILE A 517 -40.37 -47.77 -55.17
N ALA A 518 -39.46 -48.68 -54.83
CA ALA A 518 -39.33 -49.97 -55.51
C ALA A 518 -40.30 -50.97 -54.86
N LEU A 519 -41.25 -51.47 -55.65
CA LEU A 519 -42.11 -52.58 -55.27
C LEU A 519 -41.55 -53.85 -55.92
N GLU A 520 -41.13 -54.83 -55.11
CA GLU A 520 -40.67 -56.12 -55.61
C GLU A 520 -41.71 -57.22 -55.35
N GLY A 521 -41.92 -58.07 -56.35
CA GLY A 521 -42.85 -59.20 -56.25
C GLY A 521 -42.87 -60.04 -57.52
N SER A 522 -43.59 -61.16 -57.49
CA SER A 522 -43.91 -61.88 -58.73
C SER A 522 -44.77 -60.99 -59.63
N LEU A 523 -44.73 -61.24 -60.95
CA LEU A 523 -45.51 -60.45 -61.92
C LEU A 523 -47.00 -60.35 -61.54
N ASP A 524 -47.56 -61.43 -61.00
CA ASP A 524 -48.96 -61.48 -60.54
C ASP A 524 -49.19 -60.63 -59.29
N HIS A 525 -48.24 -60.61 -58.34
CA HIS A 525 -48.33 -59.76 -57.15
C HIS A 525 -48.16 -58.28 -57.48
N LEU A 526 -47.23 -57.93 -58.38
CA LEU A 526 -47.03 -56.53 -58.79
C LEU A 526 -48.22 -56.00 -59.59
N ASN A 527 -48.79 -56.79 -60.50
CA ASN A 527 -50.00 -56.41 -61.23
C ASN A 527 -51.20 -56.22 -60.30
N PHE A 528 -51.31 -57.02 -59.23
CA PHE A 528 -52.37 -56.86 -58.24
C PHE A 528 -52.18 -55.59 -57.40
N VAL A 529 -50.96 -55.34 -56.90
CA VAL A 529 -50.66 -54.16 -56.08
C VAL A 529 -50.78 -52.87 -56.89
N LEU A 530 -50.25 -52.82 -58.12
CA LEU A 530 -50.27 -51.62 -58.96
C LEU A 530 -51.66 -51.29 -59.54
N HIS A 531 -52.56 -52.28 -59.68
CA HIS A 531 -53.92 -52.03 -60.18
C HIS A 531 -54.75 -51.16 -59.23
N ASP A 532 -54.48 -51.27 -57.92
CA ASP A 532 -55.34 -50.72 -56.86
C ASP A 532 -54.65 -49.63 -56.00
N MET A 533 -53.40 -49.25 -56.32
CA MET A 533 -52.73 -48.12 -55.65
C MET A 533 -53.41 -46.79 -55.99
N VAL A 534 -53.90 -46.09 -54.96
CA VAL A 534 -54.41 -44.72 -55.07
C VAL A 534 -53.38 -43.81 -54.41
N PHE A 535 -52.80 -42.89 -55.19
CA PHE A 535 -51.92 -41.84 -54.67
C PHE A 535 -52.79 -40.61 -54.38
N GLU A 536 -53.02 -40.32 -53.10
CA GLU A 536 -53.55 -39.02 -52.67
C GLU A 536 -52.37 -38.13 -52.30
N PHE A 537 -52.27 -36.96 -52.94
CA PHE A 537 -51.35 -35.91 -52.51
C PHE A 537 -52.00 -35.18 -51.32
N GLU A 538 -51.29 -34.99 -50.21
CA GLU A 538 -51.74 -34.04 -49.19
C GLU A 538 -51.77 -32.62 -49.79
N ASP A 539 -52.78 -31.85 -49.38
CA ASP A 539 -53.05 -30.50 -49.88
C ASP A 539 -51.78 -29.65 -49.90
N ILE A 540 -51.41 -29.14 -51.08
CA ILE A 540 -50.34 -28.16 -51.24
C ILE A 540 -50.76 -26.90 -50.46
N GLU A 541 -50.10 -26.57 -49.35
CA GLU A 541 -50.17 -25.25 -48.73
C GLU A 541 -49.48 -24.22 -49.64
N ALA A 542 -50.17 -23.82 -50.71
CA ALA A 542 -49.68 -22.81 -51.64
C ALA A 542 -49.79 -21.41 -51.01
N THR A 543 -48.76 -20.95 -50.29
CA THR A 543 -48.53 -19.51 -50.03
C THR A 543 -48.00 -18.80 -51.28
N GLN A 544 -48.77 -18.84 -52.37
CA GLN A 544 -48.85 -17.88 -53.48
C GLN A 544 -49.55 -18.58 -54.65
N GLN A 545 -50.57 -17.93 -55.21
CA GLN A 545 -51.25 -18.39 -56.42
C GLN A 545 -50.27 -18.49 -57.60
N VAL A 546 -49.70 -19.68 -57.79
CA VAL A 546 -49.17 -20.13 -59.06
C VAL A 546 -50.10 -21.25 -59.50
N PHE A 547 -50.89 -20.99 -60.54
CA PHE A 547 -51.67 -22.02 -61.22
C PHE A 547 -50.67 -22.98 -61.88
N LEU A 548 -50.38 -24.10 -61.23
CA LEU A 548 -49.74 -25.25 -61.87
C LEU A 548 -50.86 -26.06 -62.54
N ASP A 549 -50.81 -26.19 -63.86
CA ASP A 549 -51.66 -27.12 -64.60
C ASP A 549 -51.32 -28.55 -64.15
N LEU A 550 -52.35 -29.39 -63.96
CA LEU A 550 -52.30 -30.79 -63.51
C LEU A 550 -51.47 -31.75 -64.41
N ASN A 551 -50.76 -31.23 -65.41
CA ASN A 551 -49.98 -32.02 -66.38
C ASN A 551 -48.46 -31.92 -66.18
N ASP A 552 -47.96 -31.18 -65.18
CA ASP A 552 -46.51 -30.97 -65.00
C ASP A 552 -45.83 -31.96 -64.02
N ILE A 553 -46.54 -32.99 -63.54
CA ILE A 553 -45.94 -34.08 -62.76
C ILE A 553 -45.89 -35.36 -63.61
N GLY A 554 -44.75 -35.61 -64.24
CA GLY A 554 -44.50 -36.83 -64.99
C GLY A 554 -44.10 -38.00 -64.09
N LEU A 555 -44.99 -38.98 -63.90
CA LEU A 555 -44.64 -40.24 -63.24
C LEU A 555 -43.87 -41.13 -64.22
N THR A 556 -42.55 -41.26 -64.02
CA THR A 556 -41.70 -42.10 -64.87
C THR A 556 -41.53 -43.48 -64.26
N LEU A 557 -42.31 -44.45 -64.73
CA LEU A 557 -42.10 -45.88 -64.45
C LEU A 557 -41.00 -46.41 -65.36
N THR A 558 -39.82 -46.68 -64.80
CA THR A 558 -38.73 -47.32 -65.53
C THR A 558 -38.74 -48.81 -65.21
N VAL A 559 -39.05 -49.66 -66.19
CA VAL A 559 -38.95 -51.11 -66.07
C VAL A 559 -37.64 -51.54 -66.73
N ASP A 560 -36.63 -51.90 -65.95
CA ASP A 560 -35.37 -52.45 -66.47
C ASP A 560 -35.46 -53.99 -66.51
N ASP A 561 -35.47 -54.55 -67.73
CA ASP A 561 -35.65 -55.99 -67.99
C ASP A 561 -34.34 -56.77 -68.12
N ARG A 562 -33.17 -56.13 -67.97
CA ARG A 562 -31.89 -56.73 -68.37
C ARG A 562 -31.53 -58.00 -67.60
N GLY A 563 -31.89 -59.13 -68.20
CA GLY A 563 -31.59 -60.48 -67.75
C GLY A 563 -30.09 -60.79 -67.72
N THR A 564 -29.64 -61.13 -66.52
CA THR A 564 -28.49 -61.96 -66.11
C THR A 564 -27.37 -62.26 -67.12
N PHE A 565 -26.18 -61.72 -66.81
CA PHE A 565 -25.04 -62.55 -66.38
C PHE A 565 -24.24 -61.83 -65.28
N GLY A 566 -24.41 -62.26 -64.02
CA GLY A 566 -23.37 -62.14 -62.98
C GLY A 566 -23.53 -61.09 -61.87
N ILE A 567 -24.09 -61.57 -60.74
CA ILE A 567 -23.88 -61.14 -59.33
C ILE A 567 -24.50 -59.81 -58.88
N GLY A 568 -25.79 -59.88 -58.53
CA GLY A 568 -26.54 -58.88 -57.74
C GLY A 568 -28.04 -59.09 -57.90
N GLY A 569 -28.77 -59.31 -56.80
CA GLY A 569 -30.24 -59.34 -56.76
C GLY A 569 -30.72 -59.77 -55.37
N PRO A 570 -32.03 -59.65 -55.05
CA PRO A 570 -33.07 -58.74 -55.55
C PRO A 570 -33.02 -57.37 -54.82
N ARG A 571 -33.47 -56.29 -55.47
CA ARG A 571 -33.84 -55.00 -54.85
C ARG A 571 -34.79 -54.22 -55.75
#